data_AF-A0A418MHF6-F1
#
_entry.id   AF-A0A418MHF6-F1
#
_cell.length_a   1.000
_cell.length_b   1.000
_cell.length_c   1.000
_cell.angle_alpha   90.00
_cell.angle_beta   90.00
_cell.angle_gamma   90.00
#
_symmetry.space_group_name_H-M   'P 1'
#
loop_
_entity.id
_entity.type
_entity.pdbx_description
1 polymer ?
#
loop_
_entity_poly.entity_id
_entity_poly.type
_entity_poly.pdbx_seq_one_letter_code
_entity_poly.pdbx_strand_id
1 'polypeptide(L)'
;MLTTPTTVTHTIDHERLNRLHSGDQQQIVNVLTIFIDEVMPDFDDLEGSIQQQVWADVVDKAHKIIPWMGMAGLTSLETELRSLEQLAKTNPAADVLTTHWNRFRQGLGDTLPLVIQERNRLR
;
A
#
# COMPACT_ATOMS: atom_id res chain seq x y z
N MET A 1 18.40 -18.85 -19.89
CA MET A 1 18.71 -18.43 -18.50
C MET A 1 17.40 -17.99 -17.88
N LEU A 2 16.90 -18.74 -16.90
CA LEU A 2 15.64 -18.44 -16.21
C LEU A 2 15.95 -17.44 -15.10
N THR A 3 15.60 -16.17 -15.29
CA THR A 3 15.57 -15.20 -14.19
C THR A 3 14.36 -15.57 -13.33
N THR A 4 14.61 -16.14 -12.15
CA THR A 4 13.59 -16.29 -11.11
C THR A 4 13.01 -14.92 -10.80
N PRO A 5 11.67 -14.74 -10.79
CA PRO A 5 11.09 -13.51 -10.29
C PRO A 5 11.48 -13.44 -8.80
N THR A 6 12.21 -12.39 -8.42
CA THR A 6 12.47 -12.08 -7.02
C THR A 6 11.13 -11.72 -6.40
N THR A 7 10.47 -12.68 -5.76
CA THR A 7 9.25 -12.42 -4.98
C THR A 7 9.66 -11.53 -3.82
N VAL A 8 9.38 -10.24 -3.91
CA VAL A 8 9.52 -9.33 -2.78
C VAL A 8 8.48 -9.78 -1.75
N THR A 9 8.94 -10.38 -0.66
CA THR A 9 8.04 -10.76 0.43
C THR A 9 7.64 -9.49 1.19
N HIS A 10 6.39 -9.08 1.05
CA HIS A 10 5.82 -8.00 1.84
C HIS A 10 5.40 -8.55 3.21
N THR A 11 5.88 -7.94 4.28
CA THR A 11 5.58 -8.33 5.66
C THR A 11 5.09 -7.13 6.46
N ILE A 12 4.43 -7.40 7.58
CA ILE A 12 4.02 -6.36 8.53
C ILE A 12 5.23 -5.98 9.41
N ASP A 13 5.53 -4.68 9.46
CA ASP A 13 6.52 -4.10 10.35
C ASP A 13 5.91 -3.92 11.76
N HIS A 14 5.94 -4.99 12.56
CA HIS A 14 5.40 -4.99 13.92
C HIS A 14 6.14 -4.02 14.86
N GLU A 15 7.43 -3.79 14.66
CA GLU A 15 8.17 -2.79 15.45
C GLU A 15 7.63 -1.39 15.17
N ARG A 16 7.40 -1.06 13.90
CA ARG A 16 6.81 0.22 13.51
C ARG A 16 5.40 0.37 14.03
N LEU A 17 4.54 -0.64 13.91
CA LEU A 17 3.17 -0.60 14.47
C LEU A 17 3.19 -0.29 15.97
N ASN A 18 4.01 -1.03 16.73
CA ASN A 18 4.15 -0.81 18.16
C ASN A 18 4.69 0.60 18.49
N ARG A 19 5.67 1.10 17.72
CA ARG A 19 6.21 2.45 17.92
C ARG A 19 5.18 3.55 17.61
N LEU A 20 4.46 3.43 16.48
CA LEU A 20 3.50 4.45 16.03
C LEU A 20 2.27 4.55 16.94
N HIS A 21 1.87 3.42 17.51
CA HIS A 21 0.69 3.34 18.37
C HIS A 21 1.06 3.17 19.85
N SER A 22 2.32 3.43 20.23
CA SER A 22 2.80 3.33 21.63
C SER A 22 2.49 1.99 22.31
N GLY A 23 2.40 0.91 21.54
CA GLY A 23 1.99 -0.42 22.01
C GLY A 23 0.50 -0.57 22.33
N ASP A 24 -0.33 0.44 22.07
CA ASP A 24 -1.78 0.38 22.27
C ASP A 24 -2.41 -0.54 21.21
N GLN A 25 -2.74 -1.76 21.64
CA GLN A 25 -3.34 -2.78 20.79
C GLN A 25 -4.71 -2.37 20.27
N GLN A 26 -5.51 -1.63 21.05
CA GLN A 26 -6.82 -1.18 20.63
C GLN A 26 -6.71 -0.11 19.53
N GLN A 27 -5.73 0.78 19.66
CA GLN A 27 -5.41 1.74 18.60
C GLN A 27 -4.92 1.03 17.33
N ILE A 28 -4.05 0.02 17.44
CA ILE A 28 -3.59 -0.78 16.29
C ILE A 28 -4.79 -1.46 15.61
N VAL A 29 -5.65 -2.14 16.37
CA VAL A 29 -6.85 -2.78 15.81
C VAL A 29 -7.74 -1.77 15.09
N ASN A 30 -7.91 -0.57 15.63
CA ASN A 30 -8.72 0.48 15.00
C ASN A 30 -8.12 0.92 13.66
N VAL A 31 -6.81 1.19 13.62
CA VAL A 31 -6.09 1.58 12.40
C VAL A 31 -6.15 0.48 11.34
N LEU A 32 -5.93 -0.78 11.71
CA LEU A 32 -6.02 -1.89 10.77
C LEU A 32 -7.46 -2.09 10.27
N THR A 33 -8.46 -1.81 11.11
CA THR A 33 -9.88 -1.86 10.71
C THR A 33 -10.19 -0.76 9.69
N ILE A 34 -9.82 0.49 9.97
CA ILE A 34 -9.99 1.61 9.03
C ILE A 34 -9.23 1.34 7.71
N PHE A 35 -8.02 0.81 7.79
CA PHE A 35 -7.25 0.45 6.59
C PHE A 35 -8.01 -0.56 5.71
N ILE A 36 -8.53 -1.63 6.30
CA ILE A 36 -9.24 -2.68 5.56
C ILE A 36 -10.58 -2.19 5.03
N ASP A 37 -11.36 -1.48 5.85
CA ASP A 37 -12.76 -1.18 5.55
C ASP A 37 -12.94 0.13 4.78
N GLU A 38 -12.08 1.13 5.03
CA GLU A 38 -12.22 2.49 4.47
C GLU A 38 -11.13 2.84 3.45
N VAL A 39 -9.89 2.37 3.62
CA VAL A 39 -8.77 2.74 2.73
C VAL A 39 -8.64 1.79 1.54
N MET A 40 -9.00 0.50 1.69
CA MET A 40 -8.93 -0.46 0.59
C MET A 40 -9.69 -0.04 -0.68
N PRO A 41 -10.90 0.56 -0.60
CA PRO A 41 -11.60 1.09 -1.76
C PRO A 41 -10.85 2.20 -2.52
N ASP A 42 -10.03 3.01 -1.83
CA ASP A 42 -9.28 4.11 -2.45
C ASP A 42 -8.25 3.60 -3.48
N PHE A 43 -7.80 2.35 -3.36
CA PHE A 43 -6.90 1.74 -4.35
C PHE A 43 -7.58 1.47 -5.68
N ASP A 44 -8.88 1.15 -5.68
CA ASP A 44 -9.64 0.93 -6.93
C ASP A 44 -9.85 2.26 -7.66
N ASP A 45 -10.06 3.33 -6.90
CA ASP A 45 -10.11 4.71 -7.35
C ASP A 45 -8.79 5.18 -7.98
N LEU A 46 -7.66 4.81 -7.35
CA LEU A 46 -6.32 5.06 -7.86
C LEU A 46 -6.07 4.27 -9.15
N GLU A 47 -6.47 2.99 -9.21
CA GLU A 47 -6.41 2.16 -10.41
C GLU A 47 -7.17 2.79 -11.59
N GLY A 48 -8.39 3.27 -11.35
CA GLY A 48 -9.18 3.96 -12.35
C GLY A 48 -8.47 5.19 -12.93
N SER A 49 -7.79 5.96 -12.07
CA SER A 49 -7.01 7.13 -12.49
C SER A 49 -5.80 6.75 -13.34
N ILE A 50 -5.15 5.62 -13.04
CA ILE A 50 -4.03 5.07 -13.81
C ILE A 50 -4.51 4.60 -15.20
N GLN A 51 -5.63 3.88 -15.25
CA GLN A 51 -6.21 3.38 -16.50
C GLN A 51 -6.65 4.53 -17.43
N GLN A 52 -7.20 5.59 -16.85
CA GLN A 52 -7.61 6.81 -17.57
C GLN A 52 -6.44 7.77 -17.86
N GLN A 53 -5.24 7.45 -17.38
CA GLN A 53 -4.03 8.25 -17.56
C GLN A 53 -4.13 9.67 -16.97
N VAL A 54 -4.91 9.84 -15.90
CA VAL A 54 -5.09 11.12 -15.20
C VAL A 54 -4.02 11.25 -14.12
N TRP A 55 -2.80 11.58 -14.52
CA TRP A 55 -1.62 11.50 -13.64
C TRP A 55 -1.65 12.46 -12.44
N ALA A 56 -2.30 13.61 -12.57
CA ALA A 56 -2.51 14.51 -11.44
C ALA A 56 -3.34 13.83 -10.33
N ASP A 57 -4.42 13.16 -10.71
CA ASP A 57 -5.29 12.42 -9.78
C ASP A 57 -4.55 11.23 -9.17
N VAL A 58 -3.70 10.55 -9.94
CA VAL A 58 -2.83 9.46 -9.42
C VAL A 58 -1.93 9.99 -8.30
N VAL A 59 -1.28 11.14 -8.49
CA VAL A 59 -0.43 11.77 -7.47
C VAL A 59 -1.25 12.12 -6.24
N ASP A 60 -2.38 12.81 -6.42
CA ASP A 60 -3.21 13.27 -5.31
C ASP A 60 -3.82 12.12 -4.49
N LYS A 61 -4.28 11.06 -5.16
CA LYS A 61 -4.82 9.86 -4.50
C LYS A 61 -3.71 9.07 -3.80
N ALA A 62 -2.58 8.83 -4.46
CA ALA A 62 -1.45 8.14 -3.84
C ALA A 62 -0.96 8.87 -2.57
N HIS A 63 -0.84 10.21 -2.63
CA HIS A 63 -0.43 11.04 -1.50
C HIS A 63 -1.32 10.85 -0.26
N LYS A 64 -2.63 10.69 -0.47
CA LYS A 64 -3.61 10.47 0.61
C LYS A 64 -3.54 9.06 1.20
N ILE A 65 -3.23 8.05 0.38
CA ILE A 65 -3.18 6.65 0.80
C ILE A 65 -1.86 6.31 1.52
N ILE A 66 -0.73 6.89 1.10
CA ILE A 66 0.62 6.62 1.63
C ILE A 66 0.69 6.66 3.18
N PRO A 67 0.13 7.66 3.89
CA PRO A 67 0.13 7.68 5.36
C PRO A 67 -0.51 6.46 5.99
N TRP A 68 -1.59 5.94 5.39
CA TRP A 68 -2.30 4.77 5.89
C TRP A 68 -1.47 3.49 5.78
N MET A 69 -0.70 3.34 4.70
CA MET A 69 0.26 2.24 4.55
C MET A 69 1.27 2.24 5.69
N GLY A 70 1.79 3.43 6.02
CA GLY A 70 2.72 3.59 7.14
C GLY A 70 2.10 3.26 8.49
N MET A 71 0.87 3.71 8.73
CA MET A 71 0.13 3.42 9.95
C MET A 71 -0.26 1.94 10.08
N ALA A 72 -0.50 1.24 8.97
CA ALA A 72 -0.76 -0.20 8.96
C ALA A 72 0.52 -1.06 9.04
N GLY A 73 1.71 -0.45 9.15
CA GLY A 73 2.99 -1.17 9.21
C GLY A 73 3.44 -1.75 7.87
N LEU A 74 2.89 -1.28 6.75
CA LEU A 74 3.15 -1.79 5.39
C LEU A 74 4.33 -1.06 4.74
N THR A 75 5.47 -1.00 5.42
CA THR A 75 6.63 -0.15 5.05
C THR A 75 7.13 -0.37 3.61
N SER A 76 7.22 -1.62 3.16
CA SER A 76 7.66 -1.93 1.78
C SER A 76 6.67 -1.42 0.74
N LEU A 77 5.38 -1.65 0.96
CA LEU A 77 4.32 -1.18 0.06
C LEU A 77 4.18 0.35 0.10
N GLU A 78 4.39 1.00 1.25
CA GLU A 78 4.47 2.46 1.34
C GLU A 78 5.56 3.01 0.42
N THR A 79 6.74 2.36 0.40
CA THR A 79 7.87 2.77 -0.43
C THR A 79 7.57 2.60 -1.93
N GLU A 80 6.90 1.50 -2.30
CA GLU A 80 6.45 1.29 -3.67
C GLU A 80 5.41 2.34 -4.09
N LEU A 81 4.42 2.63 -3.24
CA LEU A 81 3.40 3.63 -3.57
C LEU A 81 3.98 5.04 -3.68
N ARG A 82 4.95 5.41 -2.84
CA ARG A 82 5.75 6.66 -2.99
C ARG A 82 6.52 6.70 -4.30
N SER A 83 7.06 5.56 -4.75
CA SER A 83 7.77 5.48 -6.02
C SER A 83 6.82 5.70 -7.19
N LEU A 84 5.60 5.12 -7.13
CA LEU A 84 4.53 5.37 -8.10
C LEU A 84 4.11 6.85 -8.14
N GLU A 85 3.86 7.47 -6.98
CA GLU A 85 3.54 8.90 -6.84
C GLU A 85 4.61 9.76 -7.53
N GLN A 86 5.89 9.48 -7.25
CA GLN A 86 7.00 10.25 -7.81
C GLN A 86 7.16 10.04 -9.32
N LEU A 87 6.95 8.81 -9.83
CA LEU A 87 6.95 8.53 -11.27
C LEU A 87 5.84 9.30 -11.99
N ALA A 88 4.61 9.27 -11.46
CA ALA A 88 3.47 9.99 -12.01
C ALA A 88 3.68 11.51 -12.01
N LYS A 89 4.36 12.03 -10.98
CA LYS A 89 4.65 13.46 -10.83
C LYS A 89 5.72 13.99 -11.77
N THR A 90 6.77 13.21 -12.03
CA THR A 90 8.00 13.71 -12.68
C THR A 90 8.14 13.30 -14.13
N ASN A 91 7.78 12.07 -14.48
CA ASN A 91 7.92 11.53 -15.83
C ASN A 91 6.89 10.42 -16.06
N PRO A 92 5.60 10.78 -16.22
CA PRO A 92 4.56 9.79 -16.36
C PRO A 92 4.69 9.05 -17.69
N ALA A 93 4.99 7.76 -17.60
CA ALA A 93 4.97 6.83 -18.72
C ALA A 93 3.94 5.74 -18.43
N ALA A 94 2.87 5.66 -19.23
CA ALA A 94 1.71 4.82 -18.97
C ALA A 94 2.07 3.35 -18.74
N ASP A 95 2.93 2.77 -19.59
CA ASP A 95 3.35 1.36 -19.49
C ASP A 95 4.15 1.10 -18.21
N VAL A 96 5.01 2.05 -17.82
CA VAL A 96 5.84 1.96 -16.60
C VAL A 96 4.95 2.06 -15.37
N LEU A 97 4.04 3.03 -15.33
CA LEU A 97 3.10 3.21 -14.21
C LEU A 97 2.16 2.02 -14.06
N THR A 98 1.63 1.50 -15.16
CA THR A 98 0.77 0.30 -15.15
C THR A 98 1.52 -0.93 -14.65
N THR A 99 2.75 -1.12 -15.12
CA THR A 99 3.61 -2.24 -14.65
C THR A 99 3.91 -2.11 -13.15
N HIS A 100 4.26 -0.90 -12.71
CA HIS A 100 4.52 -0.61 -11.30
C HIS A 100 3.27 -0.84 -10.44
N TRP A 101 2.11 -0.39 -10.91
CA TRP A 101 0.82 -0.57 -10.25
C TRP A 101 0.44 -2.04 -10.10
N ASN A 102 0.57 -2.83 -11.17
CA ASN A 102 0.23 -4.26 -11.14
C ASN A 102 1.09 -5.02 -10.13
N ARG A 103 2.40 -4.70 -10.05
CA ARG A 103 3.28 -5.27 -9.02
C ARG A 103 2.82 -4.86 -7.62
N PHE A 104 2.55 -3.57 -7.41
CA PHE A 104 2.07 -3.07 -6.12
C PHE A 104 0.75 -3.76 -5.70
N ARG A 105 -0.21 -3.91 -6.63
CA ARG A 105 -1.50 -4.56 -6.35
C ARG A 105 -1.35 -6.03 -6.01
N GLN A 106 -0.46 -6.74 -6.68
CA GLN A 106 -0.12 -8.11 -6.32
C GLN A 106 0.45 -8.16 -4.89
N GLY A 107 1.44 -7.32 -4.58
CA GLY A 107 2.04 -7.26 -3.24
C GLY A 107 1.04 -6.90 -2.14
N LEU A 108 0.11 -5.96 -2.43
CA LEU A 108 -0.98 -5.61 -1.53
C LEU A 108 -1.94 -6.79 -1.31
N GLY A 109 -2.32 -7.48 -2.37
CA GLY A 109 -3.18 -8.67 -2.31
C GLY A 109 -2.55 -9.81 -1.50
N ASP A 110 -1.24 -10.02 -1.64
CA ASP A 110 -0.49 -11.02 -0.88
C ASP A 110 -0.36 -10.64 0.61
N THR A 111 -0.34 -9.34 0.92
CA THR A 111 -0.17 -8.82 2.30
C THR A 111 -1.48 -8.69 3.06
N LEU A 112 -2.60 -8.42 2.37
CA LEU A 112 -3.91 -8.18 2.99
C LEU A 112 -4.35 -9.30 3.97
N PRO A 113 -4.17 -10.60 3.65
CA PRO A 113 -4.46 -11.68 4.60
C PRO A 113 -3.66 -11.57 5.90
N LEU A 114 -2.41 -11.12 5.84
CA LEU A 114 -1.57 -10.91 7.03
C LEU A 114 -2.11 -9.78 7.89
N VAL A 115 -2.58 -8.69 7.27
CA VAL A 115 -3.17 -7.55 7.98
C VAL A 115 -4.46 -7.97 8.70
N ILE A 116 -5.31 -8.75 8.03
CA ILE A 116 -6.53 -9.31 8.60
C ILE A 116 -6.19 -10.25 9.77
N GLN A 117 -5.19 -11.12 9.60
CA GLN A 117 -4.74 -12.03 10.65
C GLN A 117 -4.22 -11.27 11.88
N GLU A 118 -3.41 -10.23 11.68
CA GLU A 118 -2.86 -9.42 12.77
C GLU A 118 -3.96 -8.67 13.54
N ARG A 119 -4.90 -8.03 12.83
CA ARG A 119 -6.07 -7.40 13.45
C ARG A 119 -6.86 -8.41 14.29
N ASN A 120 -7.07 -9.62 13.78
CA ASN A 120 -7.82 -10.65 14.51
C ASN A 120 -7.05 -11.22 15.69
N ARG A 121 -5.71 -11.23 15.66
CA ARG A 121 -4.85 -11.66 16.78
C ARG A 121 -4.89 -10.67 17.95
N LEU A 122 -5.09 -9.39 17.65
CA LEU A 122 -5.10 -8.28 18.62
C LEU A 122 -6.50 -7.95 19.17
N ARG A 123 -7.55 -8.55 18.62
CA ARG A 123 -8.94 -8.47 19.11
C ARG A 123 -9.18 -9.49 20.22
#